data_AF-B7GRE0-F1
#
_entry.id   AF-B7GRE0-F1
#
_cell.length_a   1.000
_cell.length_b   1.000
_cell.length_c   1.000
_cell.angle_alpha   90.00
_cell.angle_beta   90.00
_cell.angle_gamma   90.00
#
_symmetry.space_group_name_H-M   'P 1'
#
loop_
_entity.id
_entity.type
_entity.pdbx_description
1 polymer ?
#
loop_
_entity_poly.entity_id
_entity_poly.type
_entity_poly.pdbx_seq_one_letter_code
_entity_poly.pdbx_strand_id
1 'polypeptide(L)'
;MRVRFSSPAHENRYWWTILECDGRYVVCVRERLALPDGLLAYTVADRRNGTRGHVKDERSGVKGACRPSDAAWLLEQAKAQGITDTEPLCVAEIQGEAFN
;
A
#
# COMPACT_ATOMS: atom_id res chain seq x y z
N MET A 1 -11.03 -0.87 7.22
CA MET A 1 -9.83 -1.10 8.07
C MET A 1 -8.69 -0.18 7.65
N ARG A 2 -7.90 0.32 8.59
CA ARG A 2 -6.75 1.23 8.39
C ARG A 2 -5.55 0.77 9.21
N VAL A 3 -4.35 1.13 8.78
CA VAL A 3 -3.09 0.78 9.43
C VAL A 3 -2.15 1.97 9.49
N ARG A 4 -1.35 2.08 10.55
CA ARG A 4 -0.17 2.97 10.62
C ARG A 4 1.09 2.13 10.63
N PHE A 5 2.09 2.54 9.87
CA PHE A 5 3.40 1.89 9.87
C PHE A 5 4.35 2.63 10.82
N SER A 6 5.12 1.91 11.62
CA SER A 6 6.15 2.50 12.49
C SER A 6 7.47 2.80 11.75
N SER A 7 7.68 2.22 10.57
CA SER A 7 8.89 2.40 9.77
C SER A 7 8.61 2.72 8.30
N PRO A 8 9.38 3.65 7.67
CA PRO A 8 10.29 4.58 8.33
C PRO A 8 9.54 5.52 9.30
N ALA A 9 10.23 6.08 10.29
CA ALA A 9 9.60 6.75 11.45
C ALA A 9 8.54 7.81 11.09
N HIS A 10 8.71 8.49 9.94
CA HIS A 10 7.76 9.51 9.51
C HIS A 10 6.40 8.97 9.06
N GLU A 11 6.30 7.67 8.75
CA GLU A 11 5.07 6.99 8.32
C GLU A 11 4.09 6.73 9.46
N ASN A 12 4.55 6.79 10.72
CA ASN A 12 3.70 6.59 11.90
C ASN A 12 2.66 7.71 12.08
N ARG A 13 2.81 8.81 11.33
CA ARG A 13 1.91 9.97 11.33
C ARG A 13 0.73 9.80 10.38
N TYR A 14 0.77 8.81 9.49
CA TYR A 14 -0.20 8.67 8.42
C TYR A 14 -0.98 7.36 8.55
N TRP A 15 -2.30 7.49 8.39
CA TRP A 15 -3.17 6.34 8.23
C TRP A 15 -3.20 5.90 6.78
N TRP A 16 -3.00 4.61 6.57
CA TRP A 16 -3.17 3.93 5.31
C TRP A 16 -4.46 3.12 5.34
N THR A 17 -5.31 3.30 4.34
CA THR A 17 -6.52 2.49 4.17
C THR A 17 -6.14 1.22 3.43
N ILE A 18 -6.56 0.06 3.96
CA ILE A 18 -6.41 -1.22 3.28
C ILE A 18 -7.56 -1.34 2.28
N LEU A 19 -7.25 -1.46 0.99
CA LEU A 19 -8.25 -1.61 -0.07
C LEU A 19 -8.41 -3.07 -0.50
N GLU A 20 -7.29 -3.77 -0.68
CA GLU A 20 -7.27 -5.14 -1.18
C GLU A 20 -6.28 -5.97 -0.38
N CYS A 21 -6.60 -7.23 -0.16
CA CYS A 21 -5.67 -8.17 0.44
C CYS A 21 -5.93 -9.60 -0.02
N ASP A 22 -4.89 -10.40 -0.05
CA ASP A 22 -5.01 -11.86 -0.09
C ASP A 22 -4.26 -12.45 1.11
N GLY A 23 -4.04 -13.77 1.13
CA GLY A 23 -3.28 -14.46 2.18
C GLY A 23 -1.83 -13.98 2.40
N ARG A 24 -1.24 -13.21 1.47
CA ARG A 24 0.16 -12.75 1.52
C ARG A 24 0.30 -11.24 1.36
N TYR A 25 -0.21 -10.68 0.27
CA TYR A 25 -0.09 -9.29 -0.11
C TYR A 25 -1.27 -8.45 0.40
N VAL A 26 -0.99 -7.19 0.72
CA VAL A 26 -1.99 -6.20 1.15
C VAL A 26 -1.71 -4.89 0.42
N VAL A 27 -2.72 -4.32 -0.23
CA VAL A 27 -2.65 -3.02 -0.89
C VAL A 27 -3.20 -1.96 0.04
N CYS A 28 -2.33 -1.00 0.35
CA CYS A 28 -2.58 0.09 1.26
C CYS A 28 -2.49 1.42 0.51
N VAL A 29 -3.45 2.32 0.70
CA VAL A 29 -3.47 3.64 0.06
C VAL A 29 -3.63 4.77 1.07
N ARG A 30 -3.19 5.97 0.70
CA ARG A 30 -3.47 7.20 1.43
C ARG A 30 -3.48 8.41 0.52
N GLU A 31 -4.17 9.47 0.94
CA GLU A 31 -4.09 10.77 0.27
C GLU A 31 -2.71 11.41 0.47
N ARG A 32 -2.24 12.13 -0.55
CA ARG A 32 -1.00 12.91 -0.51
C ARG A 32 -1.16 14.18 -1.35
N LEU A 33 -0.95 15.34 -0.72
CA LEU A 33 -1.16 16.67 -1.33
C LEU A 33 -0.37 16.93 -2.62
N ALA A 34 0.76 16.24 -2.83
CA ALA A 34 1.63 16.45 -3.98
C ALA A 34 1.31 15.54 -5.18
N LEU A 35 0.24 14.76 -5.13
CA LEU A 35 -0.19 13.91 -6.23
C LEU A 35 -1.23 14.62 -7.09
N PRO A 36 -1.27 14.33 -8.41
CA PRO A 36 -2.36 14.78 -9.27
C PRO A 36 -3.73 14.36 -8.75
N ASP A 37 -4.75 15.15 -9.10
CA ASP A 37 -6.13 14.89 -8.68
C ASP A 37 -6.59 13.46 -9.01
N GLY A 38 -7.23 12.82 -8.03
CA GLY A 38 -7.73 11.45 -8.14
C GLY A 38 -6.68 10.35 -8.00
N LEU A 39 -5.41 10.68 -7.77
CA LEU A 39 -4.37 9.71 -7.42
C LEU A 39 -4.07 9.68 -5.93
N LEU A 40 -3.92 8.47 -5.40
CA LEU A 40 -3.52 8.19 -4.02
C LEU A 40 -2.12 7.62 -3.99
N ALA A 41 -1.38 7.90 -2.93
CA ALA A 41 -0.14 7.20 -2.66
C ALA A 41 -0.48 5.75 -2.28
N TYR A 42 0.26 4.78 -2.79
CA TYR A 42 0.06 3.37 -2.45
C TYR A 42 1.34 2.70 -1.98
N THR A 43 1.18 1.63 -1.22
CA THR A 43 2.24 0.65 -0.96
C THR A 43 1.60 -0.75 -0.94
N VAL A 44 2.37 -1.76 -1.36
CA VAL A 44 1.98 -3.15 -1.23
C VAL A 44 2.85 -3.80 -0.17
N ALA A 45 2.22 -4.35 0.87
CA ALA A 45 2.88 -5.10 1.92
C ALA A 45 2.92 -6.59 1.57
N ASP A 46 4.10 -7.20 1.64
CA ASP A 46 4.30 -8.65 1.57
C ASP A 46 4.43 -9.19 3.00
N ARG A 47 3.33 -9.72 3.54
CA ARG A 47 3.28 -10.23 4.93
C ARG A 47 4.17 -11.44 5.15
N ARG A 48 4.45 -12.21 4.11
CA ARG A 48 5.32 -13.39 4.20
C ARG A 48 6.77 -12.98 4.39
N ASN A 49 7.20 -11.95 3.67
CA ASN A 49 8.58 -11.48 3.70
C ASN A 49 8.80 -10.37 4.73
N GLY A 50 7.74 -9.85 5.35
CA GLY A 50 7.85 -8.77 6.33
C GLY A 50 8.35 -7.47 5.70
N THR A 51 7.99 -7.21 4.44
CA THR A 51 8.41 -6.02 3.70
C THR A 51 7.22 -5.31 3.06
N ARG A 52 7.41 -4.06 2.64
CA ARG A 52 6.44 -3.30 1.84
C ARG A 52 7.16 -2.43 0.84
N GLY A 53 6.52 -2.16 -0.29
CA GLY A 53 7.14 -1.40 -1.37
C GLY A 53 6.13 -1.04 -2.44
N HIS A 54 6.58 -1.03 -3.69
CA HIS A 54 5.75 -0.78 -4.86
C HIS A 54 5.79 -1.97 -5.80
N VAL A 55 4.86 -2.06 -6.73
CA VAL A 55 5.00 -2.94 -7.89
C VAL A 55 5.61 -2.14 -9.04
N LYS A 56 6.16 -2.83 -10.05
CA LYS A 56 6.56 -2.16 -11.28
C LYS A 56 5.31 -1.67 -12.01
N ASP A 57 4.96 -0.40 -11.83
CA ASP A 57 3.82 0.26 -12.45
C ASP A 57 4.27 1.42 -13.34
N GLU A 58 3.88 1.37 -14.61
CA GLU A 58 4.09 2.43 -15.60
C GLU A 58 2.76 3.11 -15.98
N ARG A 59 1.60 2.65 -15.46
CA ARG A 59 0.26 3.12 -15.86
C ARG A 59 -0.07 4.48 -15.28
N SER A 60 0.30 4.72 -14.03
CA SER A 60 0.02 5.97 -13.31
C SER A 60 0.91 7.13 -13.76
N GLY A 61 2.01 6.85 -14.45
CA GLY A 61 3.04 7.84 -14.82
C GLY A 61 3.79 8.43 -13.62
N VAL A 62 3.38 8.12 -12.39
CA VAL A 62 3.95 8.63 -11.14
C VAL A 62 4.18 7.45 -10.21
N LYS A 63 5.46 7.12 -9.98
CA LYS A 63 5.85 6.02 -9.10
C LYS A 63 5.19 6.14 -7.73
N GLY A 64 4.56 5.05 -7.29
CA GLY A 64 3.91 4.97 -5.99
C GLY A 64 2.56 5.70 -5.89
N ALA A 65 1.97 6.08 -7.02
CA ALA A 65 0.62 6.63 -7.10
C ALA A 65 -0.32 5.65 -7.82
N CYS A 66 -1.59 5.59 -7.42
CA CYS A 66 -2.61 4.75 -8.07
C CYS A 66 -4.01 5.37 -7.94
N ARG A 67 -4.94 4.91 -8.76
CA ARG A 67 -6.37 5.11 -8.49
C ARG A 67 -6.87 4.01 -7.55
N PRO A 68 -7.88 4.26 -6.71
CA PRO A 68 -8.50 3.21 -5.89
C PRO A 68 -8.94 1.97 -6.71
N SER A 69 -9.44 2.18 -7.93
CA SER A 69 -9.86 1.11 -8.85
C SER A 69 -8.72 0.18 -9.28
N ASP A 70 -7.47 0.61 -9.13
CA ASP A 70 -6.29 -0.15 -9.53
C ASP A 70 -5.84 -1.14 -8.44
N ALA A 71 -6.43 -1.11 -7.24
CA ALA A 71 -5.97 -1.90 -6.10
C ALA A 71 -5.93 -3.41 -6.39
N ALA A 72 -6.97 -3.95 -7.04
CA ALA A 72 -7.00 -5.37 -7.41
C ALA A 72 -5.89 -5.71 -8.42
N TRP A 73 -5.63 -4.81 -9.37
CA TRP A 73 -4.55 -4.99 -10.34
C TRP A 73 -3.17 -4.93 -9.67
N LEU A 74 -2.94 -4.01 -8.72
CA LEU A 74 -1.70 -3.92 -7.94
C LEU A 74 -1.43 -5.21 -7.16
N LEU A 75 -2.48 -5.80 -6.58
CA LEU A 75 -2.40 -7.07 -5.88
C LEU A 75 -1.94 -8.20 -6.83
N GLU A 76 -2.55 -8.28 -8.02
CA GLU A 76 -2.16 -9.27 -9.03
C GLU A 76 -0.72 -9.06 -9.55
N GLN A 77 -0.28 -7.82 -9.72
CA GLN A 77 1.11 -7.55 -10.10
C GLN A 77 2.09 -7.98 -9.01
N ALA A 78 1.77 -7.73 -7.74
CA ALA A 78 2.61 -8.16 -6.63
C ALA A 78 2.74 -9.68 -6.57
N LYS A 79 1.66 -10.42 -6.87
CA LYS A 79 1.71 -11.89 -6.99
C LYS A 79 2.59 -12.36 -8.15
N ALA A 80 2.47 -11.72 -9.31
CA ALA A 80 3.15 -12.13 -10.52
C ALA A 80 4.65 -11.80 -10.52
N GLN A 81 5.01 -10.62 -10.00
CA GLN A 81 6.36 -10.04 -10.17
C GLN A 81 7.04 -9.68 -8.85
N GLY A 82 6.32 -9.73 -7.73
CA GLY A 82 6.81 -9.26 -6.43
C GLY A 82 6.72 -7.75 -6.27
N ILE A 83 7.37 -7.25 -5.22
CA ILE A 83 7.44 -5.83 -4.88
C ILE A 83 8.90 -5.34 -4.95
N THR A 84 9.09 -4.07 -5.31
CA THR A 84 10.37 -3.38 -5.42
C THR A 84 10.47 -2.25 -4.40
N ASP A 85 11.68 -1.70 -4.25
CA ASP A 85 11.98 -0.59 -3.33
C ASP A 85 11.50 -0.89 -1.90
N THR A 86 11.81 -2.10 -1.44
CA THR A 86 11.20 -2.66 -0.24
C THR A 86 11.79 -2.08 1.02
N GLU A 87 10.91 -1.64 1.91
CA GLU A 87 11.19 -1.24 3.29
C GLU A 87 10.61 -2.29 4.26
N PRO A 88 11.08 -2.34 5.53
CA PRO A 88 10.50 -3.22 6.54
C PRO A 88 9.01 -2.97 6.77
N LEU A 89 8.23 -4.05 6.89
CA LEU A 89 6.82 -4.01 7.27
C LEU A 89 6.70 -3.93 8.79
N CYS A 90 6.85 -2.73 9.34
CA CYS A 90 6.63 -2.48 10.77
C CYS A 90 5.26 -1.83 10.97
N VAL A 91 4.30 -2.55 11.56
CA VAL A 91 2.98 -2.03 11.88
C VAL A 91 2.99 -1.43 13.28
N ALA A 92 2.54 -0.19 13.42
CA ALA A 92 2.41 0.51 14.69
C ALA A 92 1.02 0.31 15.30
N GLU A 93 -0.02 0.43 14.46
CA GLU A 93 -1.40 0.40 14.90
C GLU A 93 -2.31 -0.08 13.77
N ILE A 94 -3.38 -0.78 14.13
CA ILE A 94 -4.45 -1.20 13.24
C ILE A 94 -5.76 -0.67 13.81
N GLN A 95 -6.59 -0.05 12.96
CA GLN A 95 -7.93 0.40 13.32
C GLN A 95 -8.94 -0.23 12.36
N GLY A 96 -10.03 -0.79 12.88
CA GLY A 96 -11.12 -1.25 12.04
C GLY A 96 -12.40 -1.51 12.84
N GLU A 97 -13.52 -1.05 12.29
CA GLU A 97 -14.78 -1.79 12.42
C GLU A 97 -14.76 -2.90 11.37
N ALA A 98 -15.21 -4.10 11.75
CA ALA A 98 -15.36 -5.20 10.82
C ALA A 98 -16.31 -4.77 9.68
N PHE A 99 -15.91 -5.02 8.43
CA PHE A 99 -16.89 -5.06 7.36
C PHE A 99 -17.79 -6.26 7.67
N ASN A 100 -18.98 -5.99 8.23
CA ASN A 100 -20.06 -6.97 8.34
C ASN A 100 -20.61 -7.32 6.96
#